data_AF-A0A7Y9WD65-F1
#
_entry.id   AF-A0A7Y9WD65-F1
#
_cell.length_a   1.000
_cell.length_b   1.000
_cell.length_c   1.000
_cell.angle_alpha   90.00
_cell.angle_beta   90.00
_cell.angle_gamma   90.00
#
_symmetry.space_group_name_H-M   'P 1'
#
loop_
_entity.id
_entity.type
_entity.pdbx_description
1 polymer ?
#
loop_
_entity_poly.entity_id
_entity_poly.type
_entity_poly.pdbx_seq_one_letter_code
_entity_poly.pdbx_strand_id
1 'polypeptide(L)'
;MLDPIKATIVTPGLDMDGGFGETGIPAAIVTKYLAEHGIIVEKTGLYSFFIMFTIGITKGRWNSMVTELQQFKDDYDNNQPLWRVLPEFVAHHPMYERVGLRDLCQQIHGVYRANDIARLTTEMYLSSMEPAMKPSDAFAKLAHREIDRVPIDELEGRVTSILLTPYPPGIPLLIPGERFNKTIVNYLRFAREFNERFPGFHTDIHGLVGETINGRIEYFVDCVRG
;
A
#
# COMPACT_ATOMS: atom_id res chain seq x y z
N MET A 1 5.55 -25.25 -5.54
CA MET A 1 6.07 -25.14 -6.92
C MET A 1 6.02 -23.68 -7.32
N LEU A 2 7.11 -23.11 -7.83
CA LEU A 2 7.12 -21.71 -8.31
C LEU A 2 6.51 -21.66 -9.70
N ASP A 3 5.68 -20.65 -9.96
CA ASP A 3 5.06 -20.44 -11.27
C ASP A 3 6.06 -19.71 -12.20
N PRO A 4 6.53 -20.34 -13.29
CA PRO A 4 7.63 -19.81 -14.11
C PRO A 4 7.24 -18.59 -14.95
N ILE A 5 5.95 -18.37 -15.22
CA ILE A 5 5.49 -17.14 -15.91
C ILE A 5 5.30 -15.99 -14.93
N LYS A 6 5.44 -16.25 -13.62
CA LYS A 6 5.32 -15.28 -12.58
C LYS A 6 6.69 -14.91 -12.01
N ALA A 7 7.32 -13.88 -12.56
CA ALA A 7 8.56 -13.33 -12.00
C ALA A 7 8.26 -12.35 -10.86
N THR A 8 8.80 -12.62 -9.68
CA THR A 8 8.79 -11.70 -8.54
C THR A 8 10.20 -11.12 -8.38
N ILE A 9 10.32 -9.80 -8.45
CA ILE A 9 11.57 -9.08 -8.19
C ILE A 9 11.52 -8.57 -6.76
N VAL A 10 12.58 -8.82 -6.00
CA VAL A 10 12.73 -8.40 -4.60
C VAL A 10 13.69 -7.21 -4.54
N THR A 11 13.32 -6.18 -3.79
CA THR A 11 14.13 -4.99 -3.57
C THR A 11 14.79 -5.06 -2.18
N PRO A 12 15.97 -4.43 -1.97
CA PRO A 12 16.63 -4.43 -0.67
C PRO A 12 15.80 -3.77 0.43
N GLY A 13 15.91 -4.25 1.68
CA GLY A 13 15.39 -3.56 2.86
C GLY A 13 14.55 -4.41 3.81
N LEU A 14 14.09 -5.57 3.36
CA LEU A 14 13.42 -6.58 4.18
C LEU A 14 14.01 -7.95 3.85
N ASP A 15 14.52 -8.66 4.86
CA ASP A 15 15.02 -10.03 4.69
C ASP A 15 13.88 -11.07 4.71
N MET A 16 14.24 -12.33 4.47
CA MET A 16 13.28 -13.43 4.41
C MET A 16 12.69 -13.80 5.78
N ASP A 17 13.33 -13.38 6.88
CA ASP A 17 12.89 -13.62 8.25
C ASP A 17 12.00 -12.48 8.78
N GLY A 18 11.77 -11.44 7.97
CA GLY A 18 10.97 -10.26 8.32
C GLY A 18 11.77 -9.14 8.99
N GLY A 19 13.10 -9.25 9.04
CA GLY A 19 14.00 -8.24 9.55
C GLY A 19 14.20 -7.08 8.57
N PHE A 20 14.08 -5.85 9.07
CA PHE A 20 14.39 -4.65 8.29
C PHE A 20 15.90 -4.36 8.31
N GLY A 21 16.47 -4.14 7.13
CA GLY A 21 17.84 -3.64 6.98
C GLY A 21 18.02 -2.22 7.54
N GLU A 22 19.26 -1.73 7.57
CA GLU A 22 19.54 -0.32 7.90
C GLU A 22 19.12 0.62 6.76
N THR A 23 19.19 0.12 5.52
CA THR A 23 18.77 0.82 4.33
C THR A 23 17.81 -0.04 3.52
N GLY A 24 16.93 0.60 2.76
CA GLY A 24 16.03 -0.13 1.87
C GLY A 24 15.56 0.68 0.68
N ILE A 25 15.01 -0.04 -0.29
CA ILE A 25 14.40 0.48 -1.50
C ILE A 25 12.97 -0.06 -1.54
N PRO A 26 11.99 0.67 -0.98
CA PRO A 26 10.57 0.30 -1.08
C PRO A 26 10.14 0.07 -2.53
N ALA A 27 9.46 -1.05 -2.79
CA ALA A 27 9.08 -1.42 -4.15
C ALA A 27 8.14 -0.39 -4.80
N ALA A 28 7.32 0.31 -4.01
CA ALA A 28 6.45 1.38 -4.48
C ALA A 28 7.19 2.51 -5.21
N ILE A 29 8.45 2.78 -4.86
CA ILE A 29 9.27 3.80 -5.53
C ILE A 29 9.77 3.27 -6.87
N VAL A 30 10.28 2.03 -6.88
CA VAL A 30 10.75 1.37 -8.10
C VAL A 30 9.62 1.24 -9.13
N THR A 31 8.43 0.83 -8.69
CA THR A 31 7.31 0.61 -9.61
C THR A 31 6.72 1.91 -10.14
N LYS A 32 6.78 2.99 -9.35
CA LYS A 32 6.45 4.35 -9.84
C LYS A 32 7.47 4.84 -10.86
N TYR A 33 8.77 4.61 -10.62
CA TYR A 33 9.81 4.87 -11.61
C TYR A 33 9.58 4.11 -12.90
N LEU A 34 9.36 2.80 -12.83
CA LEU A 34 9.09 1.97 -14.00
C LEU A 34 7.85 2.46 -14.76
N ALA A 35 6.80 2.88 -14.05
CA ALA A 35 5.57 3.36 -14.67
C ALA A 35 5.78 4.64 -15.50
N GLU A 36 6.53 5.62 -14.98
CA GLU A 36 6.89 6.84 -15.76
C GLU A 36 7.78 6.52 -16.97
N HIS A 37 8.51 5.40 -16.93
CA HIS A 37 9.32 4.89 -18.05
C HIS A 37 8.58 3.87 -18.93
N GLY A 38 7.24 3.82 -18.83
CA GLY A 38 6.38 3.02 -19.72
C GLY A 38 6.31 1.52 -19.39
N ILE A 39 6.75 1.12 -18.20
CA ILE A 39 6.72 -0.26 -17.71
C ILE A 39 5.72 -0.38 -16.57
N ILE A 40 4.60 -1.04 -16.85
CA ILE A 40 3.55 -1.27 -15.86
C ILE A 40 3.75 -2.64 -15.20
N VAL A 41 3.82 -2.65 -13.88
CA VAL A 41 3.89 -3.87 -13.07
C VAL A 41 2.49 -4.32 -12.68
N GLU A 42 2.33 -5.62 -12.45
CA GLU A 42 1.01 -6.19 -12.13
C GLU A 42 0.64 -5.95 -10.67
N LYS A 43 1.57 -6.21 -9.75
CA LYS A 43 1.33 -6.08 -8.32
C LYS A 43 2.58 -5.60 -7.60
N THR A 44 2.38 -4.67 -6.67
CA THR A 44 3.44 -4.11 -5.83
C THR A 44 3.19 -4.49 -4.37
N GLY A 45 4.21 -5.07 -3.73
CA GLY A 45 4.29 -5.31 -2.28
C GLY A 45 5.14 -4.24 -1.59
N LEU A 46 5.57 -4.51 -0.35
CA LEU A 46 6.45 -3.59 0.39
C LEU A 46 7.87 -3.52 -0.21
N TYR A 47 8.49 -4.68 -0.42
CA TYR A 47 9.85 -4.86 -0.97
C TYR A 47 9.90 -5.87 -2.11
N SER A 48 8.79 -6.07 -2.79
CA SER A 48 8.73 -6.92 -3.96
C SER A 48 7.68 -6.39 -4.92
N PHE A 49 7.85 -6.70 -6.20
CA PHE A 49 6.83 -6.46 -7.20
C PHE A 49 6.85 -7.59 -8.22
N PHE A 50 5.72 -7.73 -8.88
CA PHE A 50 5.40 -8.90 -9.67
C PHE A 50 5.16 -8.53 -11.13
N ILE A 51 5.73 -9.33 -12.04
CA ILE A 51 5.60 -9.17 -13.48
C ILE A 51 5.11 -10.48 -14.10
N MET A 52 4.04 -10.37 -14.89
CA MET A 52 3.46 -11.48 -15.62
C MET A 52 4.09 -11.61 -17.00
N PHE A 53 4.88 -12.66 -17.22
CA PHE A 53 5.43 -13.02 -18.53
C PHE A 53 4.38 -13.77 -19.35
N THR A 54 3.41 -13.01 -19.87
CA THR A 54 2.41 -13.54 -20.80
C THR A 54 3.00 -13.74 -22.20
N ILE A 55 2.26 -14.43 -23.07
CA ILE A 55 2.65 -14.71 -24.47
C ILE A 55 2.96 -13.41 -25.25
N GLY A 56 2.40 -12.27 -24.84
CA GLY A 56 2.65 -10.97 -25.47
C GLY A 56 3.98 -10.31 -25.08
N ILE A 57 4.72 -10.85 -24.10
CA ILE A 57 6.00 -10.28 -23.67
C ILE A 57 7.12 -10.76 -24.58
N THR A 58 7.65 -9.84 -25.39
CA THR A 58 8.74 -10.10 -26.33
C THR A 58 10.11 -9.88 -25.70
N LYS A 59 11.17 -10.34 -26.38
CA LYS A 59 12.56 -10.08 -25.95
C LYS A 59 12.88 -8.59 -25.78
N GLY A 60 12.34 -7.75 -26.66
CA GLY A 60 12.53 -6.30 -26.57
C GLY A 60 11.96 -5.72 -25.28
N ARG A 61 10.75 -6.13 -24.88
CA ARG A 61 10.07 -5.58 -23.70
C ARG A 61 10.79 -5.89 -22.39
N TRP A 62 11.26 -7.14 -22.20
CA TRP A 62 11.98 -7.46 -20.97
C TRP A 62 13.41 -6.89 -20.94
N ASN A 63 14.06 -6.71 -22.10
CA ASN A 63 15.32 -5.97 -22.17
C ASN A 63 15.13 -4.50 -21.76
N SER A 64 14.10 -3.81 -22.25
CA SER A 64 13.77 -2.45 -21.83
C SER A 64 13.59 -2.37 -20.31
N MET A 65 12.88 -3.33 -19.71
CA MET A 65 12.72 -3.40 -18.26
C MET A 65 14.05 -3.56 -17.51
N VAL A 66 14.93 -4.45 -17.97
CA VAL A 66 16.25 -4.61 -17.35
C VAL A 66 17.08 -3.33 -17.47
N THR A 67 17.01 -2.63 -18.61
CA THR A 67 17.66 -1.33 -18.79
C THR A 67 17.13 -0.30 -17.80
N GLU A 68 15.81 -0.18 -17.64
CA GLU A 68 15.23 0.79 -16.68
C GLU A 68 15.56 0.45 -15.22
N LEU A 69 15.68 -0.83 -14.87
CA LEU A 69 16.15 -1.23 -13.54
C LEU A 69 17.62 -0.87 -13.31
N GLN A 70 18.46 -0.97 -14.34
CA GLN A 70 19.86 -0.52 -14.26
C GLN A 70 19.92 1.01 -14.13
N GLN A 71 19.15 1.74 -14.92
CA GLN A 71 19.08 3.19 -14.84
C GLN A 71 18.57 3.67 -13.47
N PHE A 72 17.52 3.03 -12.94
CA PHE A 72 17.04 3.28 -11.57
C PHE A 72 18.17 3.12 -10.54
N LYS A 73 18.98 2.07 -10.68
CA LYS A 73 20.10 1.83 -9.77
C LYS A 73 21.15 2.94 -9.86
N ASP A 74 21.53 3.35 -11.06
CA ASP A 74 22.50 4.44 -11.25
C ASP A 74 21.97 5.76 -10.69
N ASP A 75 20.69 6.06 -10.90
CA ASP A 75 20.05 7.26 -10.38
C ASP A 75 19.93 7.24 -8.85
N TYR A 76 19.66 6.07 -8.26
CA TYR A 76 19.64 5.86 -6.82
C TYR A 76 21.05 6.03 -6.22
N ASP A 77 22.08 5.42 -6.82
CA ASP A 77 23.45 5.47 -6.32
C ASP A 77 24.00 6.92 -6.36
N ASN A 78 23.64 7.68 -7.41
CA ASN A 78 23.99 9.10 -7.55
C ASN A 78 23.05 10.05 -6.78
N ASN A 79 21.99 9.53 -6.16
CA ASN A 79 20.93 10.31 -5.51
C ASN A 79 20.38 11.43 -6.40
N GLN A 80 20.04 11.09 -7.64
CA GLN A 80 19.50 12.05 -8.59
C GLN A 80 18.23 12.71 -8.04
N PRO A 81 18.02 14.01 -8.28
CA PRO A 81 16.85 14.71 -7.78
C PRO A 81 15.57 14.20 -8.47
N LEU A 82 14.48 14.08 -7.73
CA LEU A 82 13.24 13.49 -8.23
C LEU A 82 12.64 14.25 -9.41
N TRP A 83 12.80 15.57 -9.52
CA TRP A 83 12.31 16.31 -10.69
C TRP A 83 12.96 15.84 -12.01
N ARG A 84 14.14 15.23 -11.94
CA ARG A 84 14.87 14.72 -13.10
C ARG A 84 14.44 13.31 -13.47
N VAL A 85 14.20 12.45 -12.47
CA VAL A 85 13.96 11.01 -12.67
C VAL A 85 12.48 10.62 -12.59
N LEU A 86 11.66 11.44 -11.94
CA LEU A 86 10.21 11.29 -11.82
C LEU A 86 9.51 12.66 -12.08
N PRO A 87 9.69 13.27 -13.28
CA PRO A 87 9.16 14.60 -13.56
C PRO A 87 7.63 14.68 -13.48
N GLU A 88 6.91 13.63 -13.90
CA GLU A 88 5.44 13.64 -13.87
C GLU A 88 4.91 13.55 -12.44
N PHE A 89 5.52 12.70 -11.60
CA PHE A 89 5.20 12.64 -10.17
C PHE A 89 5.46 13.97 -9.48
N VAL A 90 6.61 14.61 -9.73
CA VAL A 90 6.94 15.90 -9.11
C VAL A 90 6.00 17.01 -9.57
N ALA A 91 5.53 17.00 -10.82
CA ALA A 91 4.53 17.96 -11.29
C ALA A 91 3.21 17.88 -10.48
N HIS A 92 2.79 16.67 -10.09
CA HIS A 92 1.60 16.46 -9.24
C HIS A 92 1.89 16.64 -7.75
N HIS A 93 3.14 16.44 -7.34
CA HIS A 93 3.58 16.51 -5.95
C HIS A 93 4.83 17.40 -5.81
N PRO A 94 4.70 18.75 -5.95
CA PRO A 94 5.85 19.65 -5.97
C PRO A 94 6.71 19.64 -4.70
N MET A 95 6.18 19.16 -3.58
CA MET A 95 6.95 19.01 -2.33
C MET A 95 8.17 18.11 -2.47
N TYR A 96 8.20 17.22 -3.46
CA TYR A 96 9.31 16.30 -3.70
C TYR A 96 10.38 16.86 -4.65
N GLU A 97 10.22 18.08 -5.20
CA GLU A 97 11.13 18.65 -6.20
C GLU A 97 12.59 18.58 -5.73
N ARG A 98 12.87 18.95 -4.48
CA ARG A 98 14.25 19.00 -3.95
C ARG A 98 14.73 17.71 -3.29
N VAL A 99 13.94 16.65 -3.35
CA VAL A 99 14.27 15.37 -2.71
C VAL A 99 15.06 14.50 -3.71
N GLY A 100 16.13 13.85 -3.25
CA GLY A 100 16.86 12.86 -4.03
C GLY A 100 16.18 11.50 -4.02
N LEU A 101 16.36 10.71 -5.08
CA LEU A 101 15.74 9.39 -5.21
C LEU A 101 16.10 8.45 -4.05
N ARG A 102 17.38 8.40 -3.66
CA ARG A 102 17.83 7.60 -2.52
C ARG A 102 17.27 8.14 -1.21
N ASP A 103 17.20 9.46 -1.06
CA ASP A 103 16.67 10.07 0.16
C ASP A 103 15.19 9.74 0.35
N LEU A 104 14.39 9.74 -0.72
CA LEU A 104 12.99 9.30 -0.65
C LEU A 104 12.89 7.82 -0.26
N CYS A 105 13.71 6.95 -0.85
CA CYS A 105 13.79 5.54 -0.46
C CYS A 105 14.07 5.38 1.03
N GLN A 106 15.05 6.09 1.57
CA GLN A 106 15.39 5.99 2.99
C GLN A 106 14.33 6.59 3.90
N GLN A 107 13.63 7.65 3.48
CA GLN A 107 12.51 8.21 4.25
C GLN A 107 11.36 7.23 4.40
N ILE A 108 10.91 6.61 3.30
CA ILE A 108 9.82 5.62 3.34
C ILE A 108 10.27 4.35 4.06
N HIS A 109 11.49 3.86 3.76
CA HIS A 109 12.07 2.70 4.45
C HIS A 109 12.13 2.91 5.97
N GLY A 110 12.56 4.10 6.42
CA GLY A 110 12.65 4.44 7.83
C GLY A 110 11.29 4.36 8.54
N VAL A 111 10.20 4.77 7.87
CA VAL A 111 8.84 4.67 8.42
C VAL A 111 8.35 3.22 8.46
N TYR A 112 8.60 2.44 7.41
CA TYR A 112 8.29 1.00 7.40
C TYR A 112 9.01 0.26 8.53
N ARG A 113 10.30 0.55 8.73
CA ARG A 113 11.13 -0.04 9.79
C ARG A 113 10.67 0.38 11.18
N ALA A 114 10.39 1.68 11.39
CA ALA A 114 9.99 2.19 12.70
C ALA A 114 8.65 1.62 13.20
N ASN A 115 7.75 1.29 12.28
CA ASN A 115 6.43 0.74 12.58
C ASN A 115 6.34 -0.78 12.42
N ASP A 116 7.44 -1.43 12.04
CA ASP A 116 7.50 -2.88 11.79
C ASP A 116 6.33 -3.37 10.92
N ILE A 117 6.15 -2.69 9.78
CA ILE A 117 4.94 -2.85 8.95
C ILE A 117 4.77 -4.29 8.43
N ALA A 118 5.87 -5.02 8.27
CA ALA A 118 5.84 -6.43 7.91
C ALA A 118 5.13 -7.26 8.98
N ARG A 119 5.56 -7.12 10.25
CA ARG A 119 4.91 -7.80 11.37
C ARG A 119 3.49 -7.31 11.59
N LEU A 120 3.24 -6.00 11.53
CA LEU A 120 1.89 -5.43 11.70
C LEU A 120 0.90 -6.00 10.68
N THR A 121 1.31 -6.12 9.41
CA THR A 121 0.47 -6.70 8.35
C THR A 121 0.19 -8.19 8.64
N THR A 122 1.19 -8.95 9.07
CA THR A 122 1.02 -10.36 9.44
C THR A 122 0.11 -10.54 10.65
N GLU A 123 0.35 -9.81 11.73
CA GLU A 123 -0.45 -9.85 12.97
C GLU A 123 -1.91 -9.47 12.69
N MET A 124 -2.13 -8.50 11.80
CA MET A 124 -3.47 -8.09 11.38
C MET A 124 -4.26 -9.25 10.75
N TYR A 125 -3.67 -9.99 9.81
CA TYR A 125 -4.33 -11.15 9.17
C TYR A 125 -4.44 -12.39 10.06
N LEU A 126 -3.59 -12.51 11.09
CA LEU A 126 -3.65 -13.60 12.08
C LEU A 126 -4.50 -13.24 13.31
N SER A 127 -4.96 -11.99 13.41
CA SER A 127 -5.82 -11.55 14.51
C SER A 127 -7.18 -12.24 14.46
N SER A 128 -7.85 -12.35 15.61
CA SER A 128 -9.18 -12.95 15.66
C SER A 128 -10.20 -12.04 14.99
N MET A 129 -10.89 -12.55 13.95
CA MET A 129 -12.10 -11.95 13.40
C MET A 129 -13.33 -12.47 14.17
N GLU A 130 -14.14 -11.56 14.69
CA GLU A 130 -15.41 -11.89 15.35
C GLU A 130 -16.57 -11.68 14.37
N PRO A 131 -17.25 -12.74 13.91
CA PRO A 131 -18.46 -12.60 13.10
C PRO A 131 -19.65 -12.23 13.99
N ALA A 132 -20.00 -10.94 14.04
CA ALA A 132 -21.11 -10.42 14.84
C ALA A 132 -22.48 -10.66 14.18
N MET A 133 -22.53 -10.74 12.85
CA MET A 133 -23.73 -11.08 12.08
C MET A 133 -23.38 -11.70 10.73
N LYS A 134 -24.38 -12.24 10.03
CA LYS A 134 -24.17 -12.78 8.68
C LYS A 134 -23.83 -11.66 7.70
N PRO A 135 -22.97 -11.90 6.70
CA PRO A 135 -22.69 -10.92 5.66
C PRO A 135 -23.93 -10.46 4.89
N SER A 136 -24.92 -11.34 4.70
CA SER A 136 -26.22 -10.99 4.11
C SER A 136 -26.98 -9.94 4.92
N ASP A 137 -26.89 -10.02 6.24
CA ASP A 137 -27.62 -9.15 7.15
C ASP A 137 -26.92 -7.79 7.22
N ALA A 138 -25.58 -7.78 7.30
CA ALA A 138 -24.79 -6.56 7.21
C ALA A 138 -25.00 -5.84 5.86
N PHE A 139 -25.06 -6.59 4.76
CA PHE A 139 -25.37 -6.03 3.45
C PHE A 139 -26.80 -5.45 3.39
N ALA A 140 -27.79 -6.14 3.99
CA ALA A 140 -29.15 -5.60 4.08
C ALA A 140 -29.18 -4.26 4.85
N LYS A 141 -28.43 -4.15 5.96
CA LYS A 141 -28.28 -2.89 6.70
C LYS A 141 -27.71 -1.76 5.83
N LEU A 142 -26.68 -2.05 5.04
CA LEU A 142 -26.13 -1.11 4.05
C LEU A 142 -27.19 -0.69 3.03
N ALA A 143 -27.92 -1.65 2.44
CA ALA A 143 -28.96 -1.40 1.44
C ALA A 143 -30.11 -0.51 1.97
N HIS A 144 -30.46 -0.69 3.25
CA HIS A 144 -31.48 0.11 3.93
C HIS A 144 -30.94 1.42 4.54
N ARG A 145 -29.67 1.76 4.31
CA ARG A 145 -28.99 2.94 4.92
C ARG A 145 -29.06 2.94 6.44
N GLU A 146 -29.00 1.75 7.03
CA GLU A 146 -28.89 1.51 8.47
C GLU A 146 -27.41 1.37 8.87
N ILE A 147 -26.62 2.35 8.44
CA ILE A 147 -25.18 2.44 8.67
C ILE A 147 -24.81 3.79 9.26
N ASP A 148 -23.64 3.84 9.90
CA ASP A 148 -22.98 5.05 10.38
C ASP A 148 -21.60 5.15 9.72
N ARG A 149 -21.21 6.38 9.37
CA ARG A 149 -19.86 6.69 8.90
C ARG A 149 -18.97 6.91 10.12
N VAL A 150 -18.09 5.97 10.41
CA VAL A 150 -17.32 5.96 11.67
C VAL A 150 -15.87 6.32 11.39
N PRO A 151 -15.28 7.30 12.11
CA PRO A 151 -13.87 7.65 11.96
C PRO A 151 -12.97 6.53 12.49
N ILE A 152 -11.74 6.41 11.98
CA ILE A 152 -10.78 5.36 12.35
C ILE A 152 -10.69 5.15 13.87
N ASP A 153 -10.65 6.24 14.64
CA ASP A 153 -10.44 6.21 16.08
C ASP A 153 -11.62 5.66 16.89
N GLU A 154 -12.79 5.52 16.28
CA GLU A 154 -14.02 4.98 16.89
C GLU A 154 -14.43 3.62 16.31
N LEU A 155 -13.57 3.01 15.46
CA LEU A 155 -13.90 1.75 14.80
C LEU A 155 -13.86 0.54 15.73
N GLU A 156 -13.02 0.55 16.78
CA GLU A 156 -12.85 -0.63 17.63
C GLU A 156 -14.20 -1.08 18.22
N GLY A 157 -14.57 -2.34 17.97
CA GLY A 157 -15.84 -2.90 18.40
C GLY A 157 -17.02 -2.68 17.45
N ARG A 158 -16.90 -1.83 16.41
CA ARG A 158 -17.94 -1.63 15.39
C ARG A 158 -17.98 -2.80 14.42
N VAL A 159 -19.15 -3.01 13.79
CA VAL A 159 -19.37 -4.05 12.79
C VAL A 159 -19.28 -3.44 11.40
N THR A 160 -18.37 -3.90 10.56
CA THR A 160 -18.24 -3.37 9.20
C THR A 160 -19.48 -3.71 8.36
N SER A 161 -19.96 -2.76 7.57
CA SER A 161 -21.02 -3.00 6.59
C SER A 161 -20.49 -3.27 5.17
N ILE A 162 -19.18 -3.08 4.98
CA ILE A 162 -18.49 -3.15 3.70
C ILE A 162 -17.24 -4.04 3.81
N LEU A 163 -16.72 -4.47 2.66
CA LEU A 163 -15.42 -5.14 2.60
C LEU A 163 -14.31 -4.13 2.86
N LEU A 164 -13.40 -4.48 3.77
CA LEU A 164 -12.17 -3.73 3.99
C LEU A 164 -11.00 -4.52 3.41
N THR A 165 -10.32 -3.97 2.41
CA THR A 165 -9.27 -4.69 1.66
C THR A 165 -8.03 -3.80 1.47
N PRO A 166 -6.99 -3.97 2.30
CA PRO A 166 -5.72 -3.27 2.14
C PRO A 166 -4.86 -3.81 0.99
N TYR A 167 -4.13 -2.92 0.31
CA TYR A 167 -3.17 -3.22 -0.74
C TYR A 167 -1.78 -2.68 -0.40
N PRO A 168 -0.74 -3.54 -0.35
CA PRO A 168 -0.79 -5.01 -0.39
C PRO A 168 -1.39 -5.64 0.89
N PRO A 169 -1.88 -6.89 0.86
CA PRO A 169 -1.81 -7.87 -0.23
C PRO A 169 -3.02 -7.88 -1.19
N GLY A 170 -4.06 -7.08 -0.96
CA GLY A 170 -5.27 -7.07 -1.78
C GLY A 170 -6.22 -8.24 -1.49
N ILE A 171 -6.18 -8.76 -0.26
CA ILE A 171 -7.06 -9.82 0.23
C ILE A 171 -8.01 -9.20 1.25
N PRO A 172 -9.32 -9.49 1.20
CA PRO A 172 -10.26 -8.98 2.19
C PRO A 172 -9.76 -9.22 3.62
N LEU A 173 -9.61 -8.14 4.37
CA LEU A 173 -9.22 -8.16 5.79
C LEU A 173 -10.45 -8.32 6.67
N LEU A 174 -11.51 -7.58 6.39
CA LEU A 174 -12.81 -7.71 7.04
C LEU A 174 -13.90 -7.89 6.01
N ILE A 175 -14.83 -8.80 6.33
CA ILE A 175 -16.04 -9.08 5.58
C ILE A 175 -17.22 -8.40 6.28
N PRO A 176 -18.24 -7.90 5.54
CA PRO A 176 -19.47 -7.38 6.14
C PRO A 176 -20.01 -8.28 7.25
N GLY A 177 -20.32 -7.70 8.42
CA GLY A 177 -20.79 -8.43 9.59
C GLY A 177 -19.71 -8.82 10.59
N GLU A 178 -18.42 -8.65 10.26
CA GLU A 178 -17.32 -8.84 11.18
C GLU A 178 -17.00 -7.58 11.99
N ARG A 179 -16.47 -7.78 13.20
CA ARG A 179 -16.13 -6.71 14.13
C ARG A 179 -14.69 -6.24 13.97
N PHE A 180 -14.50 -4.93 14.01
CA PHE A 180 -13.18 -4.32 14.12
C PHE A 180 -12.52 -4.65 15.46
N ASN A 181 -11.28 -5.13 15.41
CA ASN A 181 -10.43 -5.32 16.57
C ASN A 181 -9.33 -4.25 16.63
N LYS A 182 -8.65 -4.16 17.77
CA LYS A 182 -7.57 -3.19 18.02
C LYS A 182 -6.43 -3.25 17.00
N THR A 183 -6.04 -4.45 16.57
CA THR A 183 -4.93 -4.63 15.62
C THR A 183 -5.26 -4.01 14.26
N ILE A 184 -6.48 -4.23 13.77
CA ILE A 184 -6.96 -3.64 12.51
C ILE A 184 -7.02 -2.11 12.63
N VAL A 185 -7.54 -1.58 13.75
CA VAL A 185 -7.60 -0.13 13.98
C VAL A 185 -6.20 0.48 14.03
N ASN A 186 -5.23 -0.17 14.68
CA ASN A 186 -3.84 0.29 14.71
C ASN A 186 -3.20 0.32 13.31
N TYR A 187 -3.48 -0.68 12.47
CA TYR A 187 -3.04 -0.66 11.08
C TYR A 187 -3.66 0.50 10.29
N LEU A 188 -4.96 0.75 10.45
CA LEU A 188 -5.62 1.88 9.79
C LEU A 188 -5.07 3.24 10.26
N ARG A 189 -4.73 3.39 11.54
CA ARG A 189 -4.03 4.58 12.06
C ARG A 189 -2.67 4.78 11.41
N PHE A 190 -1.87 3.72 11.32
CA PHE A 190 -0.60 3.75 10.60
C PHE A 190 -0.80 4.18 9.14
N ALA A 191 -1.79 3.61 8.45
CA ALA A 191 -2.08 3.96 7.06
C ALA A 191 -2.47 5.43 6.89
N ARG A 192 -3.30 5.99 7.79
CA ARG A 192 -3.62 7.43 7.82
C ARG A 192 -2.36 8.28 7.96
N GLU A 193 -1.53 8.01 8.97
CA GLU A 193 -0.31 8.79 9.23
C GLU A 193 0.70 8.68 8.07
N PHE A 194 0.82 7.49 7.48
CA PHE A 194 1.68 7.25 6.33
C PHE A 194 1.21 8.05 5.11
N ASN A 195 -0.10 8.04 4.83
CA ASN A 195 -0.71 8.74 3.72
C ASN A 195 -0.55 10.27 3.84
N GLU A 196 -0.69 10.81 5.05
CA GLU A 196 -0.45 12.23 5.31
C GLU A 196 1.02 12.62 5.09
N ARG A 197 1.95 11.74 5.49
CA ARG A 197 3.39 12.01 5.40
C ARG A 197 3.96 11.85 3.99
N PHE A 198 3.43 10.91 3.20
CA PHE A 198 3.92 10.61 1.86
C PHE A 198 2.83 10.71 0.79
N PRO A 199 2.36 11.94 0.48
CA PRO A 199 1.44 12.15 -0.64
C PRO A 199 1.96 11.49 -1.92
N GLY A 200 1.10 10.75 -2.61
CA GLY A 200 1.42 10.04 -3.84
C GLY A 200 2.02 8.62 -3.66
N PHE A 201 2.28 8.21 -2.43
CA PHE A 201 2.64 6.82 -2.05
C PHE A 201 1.59 6.16 -1.16
N HIS A 202 0.34 6.63 -1.21
CA HIS A 202 -0.71 6.20 -0.30
C HIS A 202 -0.86 4.67 -0.24
N THR A 203 -1.11 4.17 0.97
CA THR A 203 -1.62 2.80 1.16
C THR A 203 -3.06 2.78 0.67
N ASP A 204 -3.32 1.98 -0.36
CA ASP A 204 -4.66 1.82 -0.90
C ASP A 204 -5.45 0.82 -0.06
N ILE A 205 -6.58 1.24 0.49
CA ILE A 205 -7.42 0.43 1.35
C ILE A 205 -8.85 0.58 0.87
N HIS A 206 -9.33 -0.40 0.11
CA HIS A 206 -10.72 -0.41 -0.31
C HIS A 206 -11.62 -0.53 0.91
N GLY A 207 -12.68 0.29 0.93
CA GLY A 207 -13.60 0.40 2.06
C GLY A 207 -13.21 1.45 3.10
N LEU A 208 -12.00 2.04 2.99
CA LEU A 208 -11.63 3.24 3.73
C LEU A 208 -11.95 4.47 2.87
N VAL A 209 -12.83 5.34 3.35
CA VAL A 209 -13.27 6.54 2.63
C VAL A 209 -12.54 7.75 3.19
N GLY A 210 -11.79 8.46 2.35
CA GLY A 210 -11.18 9.74 2.70
C GLY A 210 -12.08 10.92 2.34
N GLU A 211 -12.34 11.80 3.29
CA GLU A 211 -13.09 13.05 3.10
C GLU A 211 -12.25 14.26 3.50
N THR A 212 -12.33 15.35 2.74
CA THR A 212 -11.65 16.59 3.12
C THR A 212 -12.50 17.39 4.09
N ILE A 213 -12.09 17.45 5.36
CA ILE A 213 -12.74 18.22 6.43
C ILE A 213 -11.74 19.26 6.93
N ASN A 214 -12.10 20.54 6.88
CA ASN A 214 -11.24 21.65 7.31
C ASN A 214 -9.83 21.65 6.67
N GLY A 215 -9.73 21.21 5.41
CA GLY A 215 -8.46 21.15 4.67
C GLY A 215 -7.55 19.98 5.05
N ARG A 216 -8.04 19.02 5.84
CA ARG A 216 -7.36 17.75 6.15
C ARG A 216 -8.19 16.57 5.64
N ILE A 217 -7.51 15.49 5.25
CA ILE A 217 -8.19 14.26 4.86
C ILE A 217 -8.47 13.46 6.14
N GLU A 218 -9.74 13.30 6.46
CA GLU A 218 -10.21 12.41 7.53
C GLU A 218 -10.68 11.10 6.90
N TYR A 219 -10.42 9.98 7.57
CA TYR A 219 -10.71 8.64 7.05
C TYR A 219 -11.81 7.95 7.87
N PHE A 220 -12.74 7.32 7.15
CA PHE A 220 -13.92 6.69 7.71
C PHE A 220 -14.18 5.31 7.11
N VAL A 221 -14.92 4.49 7.84
CA VAL A 221 -15.50 3.24 7.33
C VAL A 221 -16.99 3.21 7.66
N ASP A 222 -17.80 2.76 6.69
CA ASP A 222 -19.23 2.58 6.89
C ASP A 222 -19.50 1.32 7.71
N CYS A 223 -20.00 1.50 8.93
CA CYS A 223 -20.31 0.43 9.87
C CYS A 223 -21.82 0.26 10.03
N VAL A 224 -22.28 -0.95 10.40
CA VAL A 224 -23.68 -1.17 10.77
C VAL A 224 -24.04 -0.25 11.94
N ARG A 225 -25.21 0.39 11.84
CA ARG A 225 -25.73 1.27 12.90
C ARG A 225 -25.96 0.47 14.18
N GLY A 226 -25.41 0.95 15.30
CA GLY A 226 -25.42 0.28 16.59
C GLY A 226 -25.14 1.25 17.73
#